data_AF-X0UKK1-F1
#
_entry.id   AF-X0UKK1-F1
#
_cell.length_a   1.000
_cell.length_b   1.000
_cell.length_c   1.000
_cell.angle_alpha   90.00
_cell.angle_beta   90.00
_cell.angle_gamma   90.00
#
_symmetry.space_group_name_H-M   'P 1'
#
loop_
_entity.id
_entity.type
_entity.pdbx_description
1 polymer ?
#
loop_
_entity_poly.entity_id
_entity_poly.type
_entity_poly.pdbx_seq_one_letter_code
_entity_poly.pdbx_strand_id
1 'polypeptide(L)'
;AEFILPGFGFIYISGWIGWVGRKYVRAVSTTKNPAESEIIINVPLALKIMTTGYIWPISAWQELVSGDLVALDNEVTVSPR
;
A
#
# COMPACT_ATOMS: atom_id res chain seq x y z
N ALA A 1 -20.66 -9.81 -19.77
CA ALA A 1 -19.66 -8.75 -19.99
C ALA A 1 -19.94 -7.51 -19.14
N GLU A 2 -21.21 -7.16 -18.91
CA GLU A 2 -21.64 -5.93 -18.21
C GLU A 2 -21.08 -5.76 -16.79
N PHE A 3 -20.76 -6.85 -16.07
CA PHE A 3 -20.13 -6.77 -14.75
C PHE A 3 -18.60 -6.92 -14.78
N ILE A 4 -18.07 -7.69 -15.74
CA ILE A 4 -16.65 -8.03 -15.80
C ILE A 4 -15.81 -6.78 -16.09
N LEU A 5 -16.20 -5.99 -17.09
CA LEU A 5 -15.47 -4.79 -17.49
C LEU A 5 -15.42 -3.74 -16.36
N PRO A 6 -16.54 -3.33 -15.74
CA PRO A 6 -16.49 -2.41 -14.61
C PRO A 6 -15.85 -3.03 -13.36
N GLY A 7 -16.00 -4.34 -13.14
CA GLY A 7 -15.36 -5.05 -12.03
C GLY A 7 -13.84 -5.03 -12.11
N PHE A 8 -13.26 -5.30 -13.29
CA PHE A 8 -11.82 -5.18 -13.50
C PHE A 8 -11.33 -3.74 -13.33
N GLY A 9 -12.09 -2.76 -13.84
CA GLY A 9 -11.78 -1.33 -13.63
C GLY A 9 -11.75 -0.97 -12.15
N PHE A 10 -12.72 -1.44 -11.37
CA PHE A 10 -12.78 -1.21 -9.93
C PHE A 10 -11.58 -1.83 -9.20
N ILE A 11 -11.25 -3.10 -9.47
CA ILE A 11 -10.11 -3.77 -8.82
C ILE A 11 -8.81 -3.05 -9.15
N TYR A 12 -8.62 -2.64 -10.39
CA TYR A 12 -7.40 -1.94 -10.78
C TYR A 12 -7.25 -0.58 -10.08
N ILE A 13 -8.31 0.23 -10.01
CA ILE A 13 -8.29 1.55 -9.38
C ILE A 13 -8.15 1.42 -7.86
N SER A 14 -8.95 0.56 -7.23
CA SER A 14 -8.90 0.35 -5.77
C SER A 14 -7.57 -0.23 -5.32
N GLY A 15 -7.01 -1.18 -6.08
CA GLY A 15 -5.68 -1.73 -5.81
C GLY A 15 -4.56 -0.72 -6.00
N TRP A 16 -4.64 0.16 -7.01
CA TRP A 16 -3.67 1.25 -7.18
C TRP A 16 -3.69 2.18 -5.97
N ILE A 17 -4.87 2.68 -5.59
CA ILE A 17 -5.03 3.60 -4.45
C ILE A 17 -4.49 2.95 -3.16
N GLY A 18 -4.90 1.70 -2.88
CA GLY A 18 -4.49 0.96 -1.70
C GLY A 18 -2.98 0.71 -1.63
N TRP A 19 -2.37 0.28 -2.75
CA TRP A 19 -0.94 -0.03 -2.78
C TRP A 19 -0.06 1.21 -2.62
N VAL A 20 -0.41 2.31 -3.29
CA VAL A 20 0.28 3.61 -3.12
C VAL A 20 0.19 4.09 -1.68
N GLY A 21 -1.01 4.04 -1.07
CA GLY A 21 -1.22 4.43 0.32
C GLY A 21 -0.37 3.61 1.27
N ARG A 22 -0.37 2.27 1.13
CA ARG A 22 0.48 1.37 1.92
C ARG A 22 1.96 1.72 1.77
N LYS A 23 2.43 1.93 0.53
CA LYS A 23 3.83 2.25 0.24
C LYS A 23 4.26 3.59 0.83
N TYR A 24 3.36 4.58 0.85
CA TYR A 24 3.59 5.86 1.50
C TYR A 24 3.75 5.69 3.02
N VAL A 25 2.80 5.02 3.68
CA VAL A 25 2.83 4.77 5.14
C VAL A 25 4.10 4.01 5.54
N ARG A 26 4.48 2.97 4.79
CA ARG A 26 5.72 2.24 5.02
C ARG A 26 6.96 3.12 4.86
N ALA A 27 7.00 3.98 3.84
CA ALA A 27 8.13 4.89 3.64
C ALA A 27 8.26 5.90 4.79
N VAL A 28 7.16 6.52 5.23
CA VAL A 28 7.19 7.52 6.31
C VAL A 28 7.42 6.90 7.70
N SER A 29 7.08 5.61 7.90
CA SER A 29 7.34 4.90 9.15
C SER A 29 8.82 4.81 9.53
N THR A 30 9.72 4.97 8.56
CA THR A 30 11.18 4.97 8.77
C THR A 30 11.76 6.35 9.10
N THR A 31 10.93 7.39 9.09
CA THR A 31 11.34 8.76 9.40
C THR A 31 11.37 9.00 10.91
N LYS A 32 12.06 10.07 11.34
CA LYS A 32 12.18 10.43 12.77
C LYS A 32 10.82 10.75 13.40
N ASN A 33 9.89 11.31 12.64
CA ASN A 33 8.57 11.70 13.11
C ASN A 33 7.48 11.27 12.10
N PRO A 34 7.08 9.99 12.12
CA PRO A 34 6.13 9.45 11.14
C PRO A 34 4.77 10.16 11.18
N ALA A 35 4.26 10.46 12.38
CA ALA A 35 2.95 11.10 12.58
C ALA A 35 2.87 12.50 11.94
N GLU A 36 3.97 13.26 11.93
CA GLU A 36 4.02 14.54 11.25
C GLU A 36 3.88 14.39 9.73
N SER A 37 4.48 13.35 9.16
CA SER A 37 4.36 13.03 7.72
C SER A 37 3.01 12.44 7.35
N GLU A 38 2.21 11.97 8.32
CA GLU A 38 0.82 11.53 8.12
C GLU A 38 -0.16 12.71 8.13
N ILE A 39 0.06 13.70 9.00
CA ILE A 39 -0.78 14.91 9.08
C ILE A 39 -0.40 15.91 7.97
N ILE A 40 0.91 16.14 7.78
CA ILE A 40 1.47 17.02 6.76
C ILE A 40 2.13 16.13 5.70
N ILE A 41 1.33 15.76 4.70
CA ILE A 41 1.79 14.87 3.65
C ILE A 41 2.98 15.47 2.90
N ASN A 42 4.08 14.72 2.87
CA ASN A 42 5.18 14.95 1.95
C ASN A 42 4.71 14.76 0.49
N VAL A 43 4.24 15.84 -0.12
CA VAL A 43 3.67 15.85 -1.47
C VAL A 43 4.65 15.35 -2.54
N PRO A 44 5.93 15.76 -2.56
CA PRO A 44 6.90 15.23 -3.52
C PRO A 44 7.05 13.70 -3.45
N LEU A 45 7.13 13.13 -2.24
CA LEU A 45 7.21 11.68 -2.04
C LEU A 45 5.92 10.97 -2.48
N ALA A 46 4.76 11.52 -2.10
CA ALA A 46 3.47 10.97 -2.47
C ALA A 46 3.29 10.92 -4.00
N LEU A 47 3.63 12.01 -4.71
CA LEU A 47 3.58 12.06 -6.18
C LEU A 47 4.50 11.01 -6.81
N LYS A 48 5.73 10.86 -6.30
CA LYS A 48 6.68 9.85 -6.78
C LYS A 48 6.15 8.43 -6.59
N ILE A 49 5.51 8.13 -5.46
CA ILE A 49 4.93 6.81 -5.22
C ILE A 49 3.71 6.59 -6.13
N MET A 50 2.85 7.61 -6.29
CA MET A 50 1.68 7.55 -7.16
C MET A 50 2.02 7.23 -8.61
N THR A 51 3.07 7.85 -9.17
CA THR A 51 3.50 7.59 -10.55
C THR A 51 4.06 6.20 -10.76
N THR A 52 4.53 5.51 -9.71
CA THR A 52 4.95 4.11 -9.77
C THR A 52 3.81 3.10 -9.55
N GLY A 53 2.62 3.55 -9.14
CA GLY A 53 1.51 2.68 -8.75
C GLY A 53 0.75 2.00 -9.90
N TYR A 54 0.98 2.36 -11.16
CA TYR A 54 0.30 1.71 -12.29
C TYR A 54 0.70 0.22 -12.46
N ILE A 55 1.88 -0.18 -11.96
CA ILE A 55 2.34 -1.58 -11.91
C ILE A 55 2.07 -2.25 -10.56
N TRP A 56 1.09 -1.76 -9.80
CA TRP A 56 0.76 -2.31 -8.48
C TRP A 56 0.48 -3.84 -8.48
N PRO A 57 -0.18 -4.47 -9.49
CA PRO A 57 -0.50 -5.90 -9.38
C PRO A 57 0.76 -6.77 -9.37
N ILE A 58 1.73 -6.41 -10.22
CA ILE A 58 3.01 -7.11 -10.32
C ILE A 58 3.84 -6.87 -9.06
N SER A 59 3.88 -5.62 -8.59
CA SER A 59 4.65 -5.26 -7.39
C SER A 59 4.08 -5.92 -6.13
N ALA A 60 2.75 -5.93 -5.97
CA ALA A 60 2.07 -6.60 -4.85
C ALA A 60 2.27 -8.12 -4.91
N TRP A 61 2.27 -8.72 -6.11
CA TRP A 61 2.59 -10.14 -6.27
C TRP A 61 4.03 -10.45 -5.88
N GLN A 62 4.99 -9.60 -6.27
CA GLN A 62 6.39 -9.75 -5.85
C GLN A 62 6.53 -9.64 -4.32
N GLU A 63 5.87 -8.66 -3.69
CA GLU A 63 5.84 -8.50 -2.23
C GLU A 63 5.23 -9.72 -1.51
N LEU A 64 4.22 -10.36 -2.13
CA LEU A 64 3.62 -11.58 -1.60
C LEU A 64 4.61 -12.75 -1.66
N VAL A 65 5.24 -12.98 -2.81
CA VAL A 65 6.20 -14.07 -3.00
C VAL A 65 7.46 -13.86 -2.16
N SER A 66 7.86 -12.61 -1.90
CA SER A 66 9.00 -12.29 -1.04
C SER A 66 8.67 -12.37 0.46
N GLY A 67 7.41 -12.56 0.85
CA GLY A 67 6.98 -12.58 2.24
C GLY A 67 6.96 -11.20 2.92
N ASP A 68 7.01 -10.10 2.16
CA ASP A 68 7.02 -8.72 2.68
C ASP A 68 5.62 -8.06 2.67
N LEU A 69 4.62 -8.77 2.13
CA LEU A 69 3.25 -8.28 2.09
C LEU A 69 2.55 -8.39 3.45
N VAL A 70 2.78 -9.48 4.19
CA VAL A 70 2.05 -9.87 5.39
C VAL A 70 3.03 -10.02 6.56
N ALA A 71 2.70 -9.44 7.71
CA ALA A 71 3.47 -9.60 8.95
C ALA A 71 3.27 -11.00 9.56
N LEU A 72 4.25 -11.49 10.32
CA LEU A 72 4.11 -12.78 11.02
C LEU A 72 3.13 -12.66 12.19
N ASP A 73 2.35 -13.72 12.45
CA ASP A 73 1.33 -13.73 13.51
C ASP A 73 1.88 -13.41 14.90
N ASN A 74 3.17 -13.72 15.16
CA ASN A 74 3.84 -13.44 16.43
C ASN A 74 4.31 -11.97 16.58
N GLU A 75 4.32 -11.20 15.49
CA GLU A 75 4.66 -9.77 15.51
C GLU A 75 3.41 -8.89 15.63
N VAL A 76 2.23 -9.48 15.50
CA VAL A 76 0.94 -8.80 15.65
C VAL A 76 0.43 -8.98 17.08
N THR A 77 0.19 -7.86 17.77
CA THR A 77 -0.34 -7.87 19.14
C THR A 77 -1.74 -8.47 19.20
N VAL A 78 -1.99 -9.35 20.18
CA VAL A 78 -3.29 -9.96 20.47
C VAL A 78 -3.72 -9.63 21.90
N SER A 79 -5.02 -9.45 22.12
CA SER A 79 -5.54 -9.28 23.48
C SER A 79 -5.50 -10.58 24.27
N PRO A 80 -5.44 -10.54 25.61
CA PRO A 80 -5.70 -11.70 26.44
C PRO A 80 -7.04 -12.37 26.05
N ARG A 81 -7.07 -13.70 26.08
CA ARG A 81 -8.24 -14.50 25.72
C ARG A 81 -9.22 -14.64 26.87
#